data_AF-E4Z5X1-F1
#
_entry.id   AF-E4Z5X1-F1
#
_cell.length_a   1.000
_cell.length_b   1.000
_cell.length_c   1.000
_cell.angle_alpha   90.00
_cell.angle_beta   90.00
_cell.angle_gamma   90.00
#
_symmetry.space_group_name_H-M   'P 1'
#
loop_
_entity.id
_entity.type
_entity.pdbx_description
1 polymer ?
#
loop_
_entity_poly.entity_id
_entity_poly.type
_entity_poly.pdbx_seq_one_letter_code
_entity_poly.pdbx_strand_id
1 'polypeptide(L)'
;MSDSESDTEITIANDLVVTKYKMAGEIANRVLTALIEKTQIGATALEICKYGDDLIVQETDKIYKKEKDMTKGVALPTQANVNNCICHYAPLASVQKDVIMK
;
A
#
# COMPACT_ATOMS: atom_id res chain seq x y z
N MET A 1 -2.48 -30.75 -10.39
CA MET A 1 -1.10 -31.17 -10.07
C MET A 1 -0.97 -31.05 -8.56
N SER A 2 -0.68 -32.15 -7.88
CA SER A 2 -0.79 -32.29 -6.43
C SER A 2 0.20 -31.41 -5.66
N ASP A 3 -0.35 -30.61 -4.74
CA ASP A 3 0.35 -30.02 -3.60
C ASP A 3 1.05 -31.11 -2.78
N SER A 4 2.38 -31.12 -2.78
CA SER A 4 3.19 -31.94 -1.86
C SER A 4 4.65 -31.45 -1.80
N GLU A 5 4.85 -30.14 -1.72
CA GLU A 5 6.03 -29.58 -1.05
C GLU A 5 5.53 -29.02 0.28
N SER A 6 6.20 -29.37 1.38
CA SER A 6 5.77 -29.08 2.75
C SER A 6 5.42 -27.60 2.98
N ASP A 7 4.11 -27.31 3.08
CA ASP A 7 3.50 -26.05 3.54
C ASP A 7 3.83 -25.79 5.02
N THR A 8 5.11 -25.67 5.32
CA THR A 8 5.53 -25.18 6.63
C THR A 8 5.37 -23.67 6.58
N GLU A 9 4.36 -23.15 7.27
CA GLU A 9 4.14 -21.72 7.40
C GLU A 9 5.43 -21.05 7.90
N ILE A 10 5.95 -20.09 7.14
CA ILE A 10 7.14 -19.35 7.52
C ILE A 10 6.71 -18.30 8.54
N THR A 11 6.99 -18.55 9.82
CA THR A 11 6.57 -17.68 10.91
C THR A 11 7.63 -16.62 11.27
N ILE A 12 7.27 -15.73 12.21
CA ILE A 12 8.18 -14.74 12.79
C ILE A 12 9.33 -15.35 13.61
N ALA A 13 9.38 -16.67 13.80
CA ALA A 13 10.54 -17.35 14.37
C ALA A 13 11.78 -17.27 13.45
N ASN A 14 11.59 -16.92 12.18
CA ASN A 14 12.65 -16.62 11.23
C ASN A 14 12.93 -15.11 11.19
N ASP A 15 14.15 -14.70 11.53
CA ASP A 15 14.58 -13.28 11.53
C ASP A 15 14.40 -12.59 10.18
N LEU A 16 14.48 -13.33 9.07
CA LEU A 16 14.22 -12.78 7.73
C LEU A 16 12.76 -12.38 7.55
N VAL A 17 11.82 -13.10 8.16
CA VAL A 17 10.39 -12.74 8.15
C VAL A 17 10.19 -11.44 8.90
N VAL A 18 10.74 -11.32 10.11
CA VAL A 18 10.66 -10.09 10.91
C VAL A 18 11.28 -8.91 10.18
N THR A 19 12.40 -9.12 9.47
CA THR A 19 13.04 -8.09 8.65
C THR A 19 12.13 -7.62 7.52
N LYS A 20 11.47 -8.53 6.80
CA LYS A 20 10.50 -8.19 5.75
C LYS A 20 9.32 -7.38 6.30
N TYR A 21 8.76 -7.78 7.44
CA TYR A 21 7.69 -7.03 8.10
C TYR A 21 8.13 -5.62 8.52
N LYS A 22 9.32 -5.48 9.10
CA LYS A 22 9.88 -4.17 9.47
C LYS A 22 10.05 -3.27 8.25
N MET A 23 10.64 -3.77 7.19
CA MET A 23 10.82 -3.01 5.94
C MET A 23 9.47 -2.59 5.33
N ALA A 24 8.48 -3.49 5.30
CA ALA A 24 7.13 -3.16 4.83
C ALA A 24 6.49 -2.06 5.71
N GLY A 25 6.63 -2.14 7.03
CA GLY A 25 6.15 -1.13 7.96
C GLY A 25 6.83 0.23 7.77
N GLU A 26 8.13 0.26 7.53
CA GLU A 26 8.87 1.49 7.23
C GLU A 26 8.39 2.15 5.93
N ILE A 27 8.14 1.36 4.88
CA ILE A 27 7.57 1.85 3.62
C ILE A 27 6.16 2.41 3.86
N ALA A 28 5.30 1.66 4.56
CA ALA A 28 3.94 2.10 4.85
C ALA A 28 3.91 3.42 5.65
N ASN A 29 4.76 3.57 6.66
CA ASN A 29 4.88 4.80 7.44
C ASN A 29 5.35 5.98 6.58
N ARG A 30 6.36 5.78 5.72
CA ARG A 30 6.86 6.82 4.81
C ARG A 30 5.78 7.28 3.83
N VAL A 31 5.06 6.35 3.23
CA VAL A 31 3.96 6.65 2.31
C VAL A 31 2.83 7.38 3.03
N LEU A 32 2.48 6.94 4.25
CA LEU A 32 1.46 7.59 5.06
C LEU A 32 1.83 9.05 5.38
N THR A 33 3.09 9.33 5.74
CA THR A 33 3.55 10.71 5.95
C THR A 33 3.41 11.55 4.68
N ALA A 34 3.82 11.02 3.52
CA ALA A 34 3.69 11.73 2.24
C ALA A 34 2.22 11.97 1.85
N LEU A 35 1.32 11.03 2.16
CA LEU A 35 -0.12 11.17 1.94
C LEU A 35 -0.73 12.26 2.82
N ILE A 36 -0.33 12.35 4.09
CA ILE A 36 -0.75 13.42 5.00
C ILE A 36 -0.35 14.79 4.43
N GLU A 37 0.89 14.93 3.95
CA GLU A 37 1.36 16.17 3.31
C GLU A 37 0.60 16.48 2.01
N LYS A 38 0.22 15.45 1.24
CA LYS A 38 -0.54 15.59 -0.01
C LYS A 38 -2.02 15.92 0.21
N THR A 39 -2.57 15.60 1.38
CA THR A 39 -3.97 15.82 1.75
C THR A 39 -4.21 17.29 2.09
N GLN A 40 -4.28 18.12 1.05
CA GLN A 40 -4.49 19.57 1.14
C GLN A 40 -5.87 19.96 0.61
N ILE A 41 -6.36 21.14 1.00
CA ILE A 41 -7.63 21.69 0.51
C ILE A 41 -7.65 21.69 -1.02
N GLY A 42 -8.72 21.15 -1.60
CA GLY A 42 -8.91 21.05 -3.04
C GLY A 42 -8.35 19.78 -3.68
N ALA A 43 -7.53 19.00 -2.97
CA ALA A 43 -7.08 17.69 -3.46
C ALA A 43 -8.26 16.72 -3.53
N THR A 44 -8.30 15.92 -4.59
CA THR A 44 -9.31 14.86 -4.74
C THR A 44 -8.85 13.57 -4.09
N ALA A 45 -9.79 12.74 -3.62
CA ALA A 45 -9.48 11.43 -3.07
C ALA A 45 -8.81 10.53 -4.11
N LEU A 46 -9.19 10.62 -5.40
CA LEU A 46 -8.55 9.90 -6.50
C LEU A 46 -7.06 10.26 -6.64
N GLU A 47 -6.72 11.54 -6.60
CA GLU A 47 -5.32 11.99 -6.68
C GLU A 47 -4.50 11.47 -5.50
N ILE A 48 -5.07 11.49 -4.29
CA ILE A 48 -4.42 11.00 -3.08
C ILE A 48 -4.22 9.48 -3.16
N CYS A 49 -5.25 8.73 -3.54
CA CYS A 49 -5.16 7.27 -3.63
C CYS A 49 -4.14 6.82 -4.70
N LYS A 50 -4.18 7.43 -5.89
CA LYS A 50 -3.20 7.14 -6.95
C LYS A 50 -1.77 7.45 -6.50
N TYR A 51 -1.57 8.62 -5.88
CA TYR A 51 -0.26 9.00 -5.37
C TYR A 51 0.29 8.00 -4.34
N GLY A 52 -0.56 7.52 -3.43
CA GLY A 52 -0.17 6.52 -2.43
C GLY A 52 0.23 5.18 -3.05
N ASP A 53 -0.60 4.66 -3.96
CA ASP A 53 -0.33 3.38 -4.63
C ASP A 53 0.95 3.44 -5.48
N ASP A 54 1.13 4.51 -6.25
CA ASP A 54 2.33 4.74 -7.05
C ASP A 54 3.58 4.80 -6.16
N LEU A 55 3.49 5.47 -5.00
CA LEU A 55 4.62 5.59 -4.09
C LEU A 55 4.96 4.25 -3.41
N ILE A 56 3.96 3.42 -3.06
CA ILE A 56 4.20 2.06 -2.53
C ILE A 56 4.94 1.21 -3.57
N VAL A 57 4.49 1.23 -4.82
CA VAL A 57 5.15 0.49 -5.92
C VAL A 57 6.59 0.98 -6.08
N GLN A 58 6.80 2.29 -6.14
CA GLN A 58 8.14 2.88 -6.27
C GLN A 58 9.08 2.52 -5.11
N GLU A 59 8.61 2.53 -3.86
CA GLU A 59 9.42 2.20 -2.68
C GLU A 59 9.73 0.70 -2.60
N THR A 60 8.75 -0.15 -2.91
CA THR A 60 8.94 -1.62 -2.91
C THR A 60 9.85 -2.09 -4.06
N ASP A 61 9.88 -1.39 -5.19
CA ASP A 61 10.81 -1.65 -6.30
C ASP A 61 12.29 -1.38 -5.94
N LYS A 62 12.55 -0.55 -4.93
CA LYS A 62 13.92 -0.23 -4.48
C LYS A 62 14.56 -1.37 -3.69
N ILE A 63 13.77 -2.26 -3.10
CA ILE A 63 14.23 -3.33 -2.20
C ILE A 63 14.15 -4.70 -2.89
N TYR A 64 14.92 -5.68 -2.41
CA TYR A 64 14.91 -7.07 -2.91
C TYR A 64 15.03 -7.22 -4.45
N LYS A 65 15.80 -6.34 -5.12
CA LYS A 65 15.93 -6.33 -6.60
C LYS A 65 16.52 -7.61 -7.21
N LYS A 66 17.25 -8.40 -6.41
CA LYS A 66 17.86 -9.66 -6.85
C LYS A 66 16.87 -10.84 -6.78
N GLU A 67 15.78 -10.70 -6.03
CA GLU A 67 14.76 -11.74 -5.86
C GLU A 67 13.63 -11.48 -6.86
N LYS A 68 13.82 -11.98 -8.09
CA LYS A 68 12.91 -11.69 -9.22
C LYS A 68 11.50 -12.23 -9.02
N ASP A 69 11.38 -13.36 -8.32
CA ASP A 69 10.10 -14.04 -8.08
C ASP A 69 9.43 -13.61 -6.77
N MET A 70 10.03 -12.66 -6.03
CA MET A 70 9.45 -12.13 -4.81
C MET A 70 8.27 -11.21 -5.12
N THR A 71 7.10 -11.55 -4.58
CA THR A 71 5.94 -10.67 -4.57
C THR A 71 6.14 -9.52 -3.58
N LYS A 72 5.96 -8.29 -4.07
CA LYS A 72 6.05 -7.05 -3.30
C LYS A 72 5.23 -5.96 -3.99
N GLY A 73 4.72 -5.01 -3.21
CA GLY A 73 3.87 -3.93 -3.72
C GLY A 73 2.71 -3.65 -2.79
N VAL A 74 1.57 -3.30 -3.39
CA VAL A 74 0.35 -2.91 -2.67
C VAL A 74 -0.34 -4.13 -2.06
N ALA A 75 -0.38 -4.20 -0.74
CA ALA A 75 -1.14 -5.22 0.00
C ALA A 75 -2.61 -4.82 0.17
N LEU A 76 -2.88 -3.52 0.35
CA LEU A 76 -4.20 -2.91 0.38
C LEU A 76 -4.12 -1.59 -0.40
N PRO A 77 -5.04 -1.33 -1.35
CA PRO A 77 -5.03 -0.06 -2.07
C PRO A 77 -5.19 1.11 -1.11
N THR A 78 -4.60 2.24 -1.44
CA THR A 78 -4.74 3.48 -0.67
C THR A 78 -6.21 3.90 -0.65
N GLN A 79 -6.72 4.29 0.51
CA GLN A 79 -8.13 4.65 0.71
C GLN A 79 -8.21 5.98 1.46
N ALA A 80 -9.07 6.88 0.98
CA ALA A 80 -9.26 8.21 1.56
C ALA A 80 -10.72 8.38 2.02
N ASN A 81 -10.99 8.02 3.28
CA ASN A 81 -12.35 8.00 3.84
C ASN A 81 -12.61 9.31 4.59
N VAL A 82 -13.55 10.13 4.09
CA VAL A 82 -13.82 11.46 4.65
C VAL A 82 -15.12 11.48 5.47
N ASN A 83 -15.06 12.09 6.65
CA ASN A 83 -16.19 12.35 7.56
C ASN A 83 -17.00 11.09 7.93
N ASN A 84 -18.19 10.94 7.32
CA ASN A 84 -19.13 9.85 7.59
C ASN A 84 -18.81 8.57 6.80
N CYS A 85 -17.79 8.58 5.93
CA CYS A 85 -17.31 7.39 5.25
C CYS A 85 -16.45 6.56 6.21
N ILE A 86 -16.87 5.31 6.46
CA ILE A 86 -16.22 4.43 7.44
C ILE A 86 -14.93 3.82 6.86
N CYS A 87 -15.00 3.22 5.68
CA CYS A 87 -13.88 2.53 5.04
C CYS A 87 -14.09 2.35 3.53
N HIS A 88 -13.02 1.93 2.86
CA HIS A 88 -13.02 1.44 1.47
C HIS A 88 -13.38 2.45 0.37
N TYR A 89 -13.17 3.75 0.62
CA TYR A 89 -13.25 4.76 -0.43
C TYR A 89 -11.94 4.87 -1.21
N ALA A 90 -11.88 4.14 -2.33
CA ALA A 90 -10.82 4.21 -3.34
C ALA A 90 -11.50 4.42 -4.72
N PRO A 91 -11.71 5.67 -5.15
CA PRO A 91 -12.53 5.98 -6.32
C PRO A 91 -11.87 5.55 -7.63
N LEU A 92 -12.69 5.20 -8.62
CA LEU A 92 -12.24 4.95 -10.00
C LEU A 92 -12.12 6.26 -10.77
N ALA A 93 -11.26 6.31 -11.79
CA ALA A 93 -11.13 7.47 -12.67
C ALA A 93 -12.43 7.81 -13.44
N SER A 94 -13.35 6.85 -13.56
CA SER A 94 -14.67 7.04 -14.18
C SER A 94 -15.72 7.63 -13.23
N VAL A 95 -15.39 7.88 -11.95
CA VAL A 95 -16.35 8.45 -11.00
C VAL A 95 -16.70 9.88 -11.41
N GLN A 96 -18.00 10.19 -11.48
CA GLN A 96 -18.47 11.52 -11.90
C GLN A 96 -18.32 12.58 -10.80
N LYS A 97 -18.34 12.17 -9.54
CA LYS A 97 -18.22 13.04 -8.37
C LYS A 97 -17.29 12.40 -7.36
N ASP A 98 -16.06 12.87 -7.34
CA ASP A 98 -15.07 12.47 -6.35
C ASP A 98 -15.20 13.31 -5.06
N VAL A 99 -14.70 12.76 -3.96
CA VAL A 99 -14.54 13.48 -2.70
C VAL A 99 -13.38 14.46 -2.83
N ILE A 100 -13.63 15.70 -2.42
CA ILE A 100 -12.64 16.78 -2.40
C ILE A 100 -12.35 17.13 -0.95
N MET A 101 -11.07 17.23 -0.59
CA MET A 101 -10.62 17.63 0.73
C MET A 101 -10.98 19.11 0.97
N LYS A 102 -11.65 19.39 2.09
CA LYS A 102 -12.17 20.71 2.46
C LYS A 102 -11.57 21.17 3.78
#